data_AF-A0A5A7NKG8-F1
#
_entry.id   AF-A0A5A7NKG8-F1
#
_cell.length_a   1.000
_cell.length_b   1.000
_cell.length_c   1.000
_cell.angle_alpha   90.00
_cell.angle_beta   90.00
_cell.angle_gamma   90.00
#
_symmetry.space_group_name_H-M   'P 1'
#
loop_
_entity.id
_entity.type
_entity.pdbx_description
1 polymer ?
#
loop_
_entity_poly.entity_id
_entity_poly.type
_entity_poly.pdbx_seq_one_letter_code
_entity_poly.pdbx_strand_id
1 'polypeptide(L)'
;MSVPVSIFSSKSVALFSGTQDALIQWWYGHNAVGFFLTAGFLGIMYYFVPKRAERPVYSYRLSIIHFWALIFLYIWAGPHHLHYTALPYGRRLWGPPSP
;
A
#
# COMPACT_ATOMS: atom_id res chain seq x y z
N MET A 1 5.36 -4.56 12.95
CA MET A 1 5.05 -5.92 13.45
C MET A 1 5.39 -5.93 14.95
N SER A 2 4.62 -6.56 15.83
CA SER A 2 4.87 -6.50 17.28
C SER A 2 4.74 -7.87 17.96
N VAL A 3 5.44 -8.04 19.07
CA VAL A 3 5.37 -9.23 19.95
C VAL A 3 4.66 -8.86 21.24
N PRO A 4 3.65 -9.64 21.68
CA PRO A 4 2.95 -9.39 22.93
C PRO A 4 3.89 -9.60 24.12
N VAL A 5 3.79 -8.73 25.12
CA VAL A 5 4.59 -8.84 26.35
C VAL A 5 4.06 -9.98 27.24
N SER A 6 2.77 -10.26 27.17
CA SER A 6 2.14 -11.45 27.75
C SER A 6 0.84 -11.78 27.02
N ILE A 7 0.36 -13.03 27.15
CA ILE A 7 -0.81 -13.57 26.42
C ILE A 7 -2.10 -12.81 26.77
N PHE A 8 -2.23 -12.29 27.99
CA PHE A 8 -3.43 -11.60 28.47
C PHE A 8 -3.31 -10.08 28.49
N SER A 9 -2.18 -9.52 28.03
CA SER A 9 -1.95 -8.08 28.02
C SER A 9 -2.14 -7.51 26.62
N SER A 10 -2.73 -6.32 26.53
CA SER A 10 -2.79 -5.53 25.31
C SER A 10 -1.46 -4.86 24.96
N LYS A 11 -0.45 -4.95 25.84
CA LYS A 11 0.87 -4.37 25.59
C LYS A 11 1.68 -5.28 24.67
N SER A 12 2.29 -4.65 23.67
CA SER A 12 3.21 -5.30 22.73
C SER A 12 4.40 -4.38 22.46
N VAL A 13 5.53 -4.96 22.08
CA VAL A 13 6.73 -4.21 21.66
C VAL A 13 6.96 -4.47 20.18
N ALA A 14 7.36 -3.43 19.44
CA ALA A 14 7.68 -3.56 18.03
C ALA A 14 8.86 -4.52 17.81
N LEU A 15 8.75 -5.36 16.78
CA LEU A 15 9.80 -6.28 16.35
C LEU A 15 10.97 -5.56 15.66
N PHE A 16 10.67 -4.41 15.05
CA PHE A 16 11.64 -3.58 14.36
C PHE A 16 11.80 -2.26 15.11
N SER A 17 12.88 -1.55 14.82
CA SER A 17 13.14 -0.24 15.42
C SER A 17 13.65 0.77 14.39
N GLY A 18 13.47 2.05 14.69
CA GLY A 18 14.04 3.15 13.89
C GLY A 18 13.54 3.17 12.45
N THR A 19 14.46 3.34 11.50
CA THR A 19 14.15 3.53 10.08
C THR A 19 13.50 2.30 9.43
N GLN A 20 13.79 1.09 9.90
CA GLN A 20 13.18 -0.14 9.39
C GLN A 20 11.73 -0.28 9.84
N ASP A 21 11.42 0.03 11.10
CA ASP A 21 10.03 0.00 11.60
C ASP A 21 9.18 1.04 10.86
N ALA A 22 9.72 2.25 10.65
CA ALA A 22 9.06 3.30 9.89
C ALA A 22 8.78 2.88 8.43
N LEU A 23 9.72 2.19 7.76
CA LEU A 23 9.51 1.65 6.41
C LEU A 23 8.38 0.62 6.37
N ILE A 24 8.37 -0.32 7.31
CA ILE A 24 7.33 -1.36 7.38
C ILE A 24 5.98 -0.74 7.67
N GLN A 25 5.93 0.22 8.60
CA GLN A 25 4.72 0.93 8.95
C GLN A 25 4.12 1.64 7.74
N TRP A 26 4.91 2.38 6.97
CA TRP A 26 4.40 3.12 5.82
C TRP A 26 4.24 2.29 4.55
N TRP A 27 5.02 1.23 4.39
CA TRP A 27 4.71 0.20 3.39
C TRP A 27 3.33 -0.37 3.66
N TYR A 28 3.04 -0.79 4.90
CA TYR A 28 1.71 -1.28 5.27
C TYR A 28 0.63 -0.21 5.13
N GLY A 29 0.84 0.97 5.72
CA GLY A 29 -0.15 2.04 5.75
C GLY A 29 -0.51 2.54 4.36
N HIS A 30 0.47 2.73 3.48
CA HIS A 30 0.21 3.15 2.11
C HIS A 30 -0.50 2.06 1.32
N ASN A 31 -0.05 0.80 1.42
CA ASN A 31 -0.69 -0.32 0.72
C ASN A 31 -2.09 -0.64 1.27
N ALA A 32 -2.36 -0.37 2.55
CA ALA A 32 -3.70 -0.47 3.11
C ALA A 32 -4.65 0.50 2.39
N VAL A 33 -4.27 1.77 2.25
CA VAL A 33 -5.07 2.75 1.48
C VAL A 33 -5.11 2.37 -0.02
N GLY A 34 -3.99 1.92 -0.59
CA GLY A 34 -3.87 1.54 -2.00
C GLY A 34 -4.74 0.37 -2.39
N PHE A 35 -4.73 -0.72 -1.65
CA PHE A 35 -5.51 -1.90 -2.02
C PHE A 35 -6.92 -1.88 -1.47
N PHE A 36 -7.11 -1.45 -0.22
CA PHE A 36 -8.43 -1.46 0.40
C PHE A 36 -9.29 -0.29 -0.10
N LEU A 37 -8.76 0.93 -0.06
CA LEU A 37 -9.52 2.14 -0.38
C LEU A 37 -9.43 2.58 -1.83
N THR A 38 -8.37 2.19 -2.57
CA THR A 38 -8.25 2.53 -4.00
C THR A 38 -8.63 1.34 -4.87
N ALA A 39 -7.88 0.23 -4.85
CA ALA A 39 -8.16 -0.92 -5.72
C ALA A 39 -9.55 -1.54 -5.46
N GLY A 40 -9.94 -1.69 -4.18
CA GLY A 40 -11.27 -2.15 -3.80
C GLY A 40 -12.38 -1.26 -4.37
N PHE A 41 -12.25 0.06 -4.20
CA PHE A 41 -13.22 1.03 -4.74
C PHE A 41 -13.18 1.13 -6.26
N LEU A 42 -12.02 0.96 -6.90
CA LEU A 42 -11.92 0.84 -8.35
C LEU A 42 -12.70 -0.38 -8.83
N GLY A 43 -12.60 -1.53 -8.16
CA GLY A 43 -13.40 -2.72 -8.47
C GLY A 43 -14.91 -2.43 -8.41
N ILE A 44 -15.36 -1.75 -7.35
CA ILE A 44 -16.75 -1.28 -7.21
C ILE A 44 -17.12 -0.35 -8.38
N MET A 45 -16.27 0.62 -8.70
CA MET A 45 -16.47 1.57 -9.81
C MET A 45 -16.58 0.85 -11.16
N TYR A 46 -15.71 -0.13 -11.43
CA TYR A 46 -15.70 -0.92 -12.66
C TYR A 46 -16.98 -1.75 -12.86
N TYR A 47 -17.72 -2.04 -11.79
CA TYR A 47 -19.06 -2.62 -11.88
C TYR A 47 -20.15 -1.57 -12.02
N PHE A 48 -20.23 -0.62 -11.07
CA PHE A 48 -21.39 0.26 -10.96
C PHE A 48 -21.41 1.38 -12.01
N VAL A 49 -20.27 1.91 -12.44
CA VAL A 49 -20.24 3.00 -13.43
C VAL A 49 -20.76 2.54 -14.79
N PRO A 50 -20.24 1.46 -15.41
CA PRO A 50 -20.78 0.96 -16.67
C PRO A 50 -22.24 0.53 -16.54
N LYS A 51 -22.60 -0.10 -15.41
CA LYS A 51 -23.97 -0.56 -15.14
C LYS A 51 -24.96 0.58 -15.08
N ARG A 52 -24.62 1.70 -14.41
CA ARG A 52 -25.50 2.87 -14.28
C ARG A 52 -25.51 3.74 -15.53
N ALA A 53 -24.42 3.78 -16.29
CA ALA A 53 -24.35 4.51 -17.55
C ALA A 53 -24.95 3.73 -18.73
N GLU A 54 -25.32 2.45 -18.54
CA GLU A 54 -25.76 1.53 -19.60
C GLU A 54 -24.80 1.47 -20.79
N ARG A 55 -23.49 1.55 -20.49
CA ARG A 55 -22.42 1.54 -21.48
C ARG A 55 -21.41 0.45 -21.15
N PRO A 56 -20.78 -0.18 -22.16
CA PRO A 56 -19.69 -1.11 -21.89
C PRO A 56 -18.50 -0.39 -21.26
N VAL A 57 -17.66 -1.15 -20.55
CA VAL A 57 -16.38 -0.65 -20.02
C VAL A 57 -15.53 -0.12 -21.17
N TYR A 58 -15.04 1.11 -21.04
CA TYR A 58 -14.16 1.71 -22.03
C TYR A 58 -12.77 1.06 -21.99
N SER A 59 -12.27 0.65 -23.15
CA SER A 59 -10.92 0.11 -23.38
C SER A 59 -10.47 -1.00 -22.42
N TYR A 60 -10.71 -2.24 -22.81
CA TYR A 60 -10.24 -3.42 -22.10
C TYR A 60 -8.70 -3.47 -21.95
N ARG A 61 -7.96 -3.09 -23.00
CA ARG A 61 -6.49 -3.06 -22.97
C ARG A 61 -5.96 -2.06 -21.95
N LEU A 62 -6.58 -0.88 -21.86
CA LEU A 62 -6.21 0.11 -20.85
C LEU A 62 -6.48 -0.41 -19.44
N SER A 63 -7.59 -1.13 -19.24
CA SER A 63 -7.91 -1.73 -17.94
C SER A 63 -6.86 -2.75 -17.50
N ILE A 64 -6.34 -3.57 -18.42
CA ILE A 64 -5.23 -4.50 -18.12
C ILE A 64 -3.97 -3.74 -17.74
N ILE A 65 -3.55 -2.77 -18.56
CA ILE A 65 -2.32 -2.00 -18.33
C ILE A 65 -2.41 -1.24 -17.01
N HIS A 66 -3.53 -0.55 -16.79
CA HIS A 66 -3.79 0.20 -15.56
C HIS A 66 -3.76 -0.73 -14.35
N PHE A 67 -4.46 -1.88 -14.38
CA PHE A 67 -4.46 -2.82 -13.27
C PHE A 67 -3.04 -3.26 -12.90
N TRP A 68 -2.27 -3.79 -13.85
CA TRP A 68 -0.94 -4.30 -13.55
C TRP A 68 0.05 -3.20 -13.16
N ALA A 69 0.00 -2.05 -13.83
CA ALA A 69 0.83 -0.91 -13.47
C ALA A 69 0.51 -0.41 -12.06
N LEU A 70 -0.77 -0.29 -11.71
CA LEU A 70 -1.20 0.15 -10.39
C LEU A 70 -0.74 -0.84 -9.32
N ILE A 71 -1.11 -2.12 -9.43
CA ILE A 71 -0.80 -3.12 -8.41
C ILE A 71 0.71 -3.26 -8.22
N PHE A 72 1.50 -3.21 -9.31
CA PHE A 72 2.95 -3.32 -9.22
C PHE A 72 3.61 -2.07 -8.63
N LEU A 73 3.29 -0.88 -9.14
CA LEU A 73 3.98 0.37 -8.75
C LEU A 73 3.55 0.86 -7.36
N TYR A 74 2.31 0.66 -6.96
CA TYR A 74 1.78 1.19 -5.70
C TYR A 74 2.47 0.58 -4.46
N ILE A 75 2.97 -0.65 -4.57
CA ILE A 75 3.72 -1.34 -3.50
C ILE A 75 4.93 -0.51 -3.05
N TRP A 76 5.53 0.26 -3.96
CA TRP A 76 6.77 1.00 -3.75
C TRP A 76 6.58 2.42 -3.24
N ALA A 77 5.34 2.91 -3.14
CA ALA A 77 5.07 4.30 -2.81
C ALA A 77 5.12 4.59 -1.30
N GLY A 78 5.22 3.58 -0.43
CA GLY A 78 5.33 3.75 1.04
C GLY A 78 6.38 4.79 1.51
N PRO A 79 7.61 4.84 0.98
CA PRO A 79 8.63 5.80 1.38
C PRO A 79 8.29 7.28 1.16
N HIS A 80 7.23 7.62 0.41
CA HIS A 80 6.80 9.02 0.25
C HIS A 80 6.33 9.67 1.56
N HIS A 81 5.94 8.87 2.56
CA HIS A 81 5.60 9.34 3.90
C HIS A 81 6.84 9.66 4.74
N LEU A 82 8.03 9.28 4.26
CA LEU A 82 9.30 9.36 4.97
C LEU A 82 10.25 10.39 4.34
N HIS A 83 9.73 11.28 3.51
CA HIS A 83 10.49 12.43 3.03
C HIS A 83 11.01 13.27 4.20
N TYR A 84 12.28 13.66 4.07
CA TYR A 84 13.05 14.43 5.06
C TYR A 84 13.17 13.79 6.45
N THR A 85 13.05 12.46 6.54
CA THR A 85 13.34 11.70 7.77
C THR A 85 14.74 11.10 7.75
N ALA A 86 15.13 10.41 8.83
CA ALA A 86 16.39 9.66 8.96
C ALA A 86 16.53 8.48 7.98
N LEU A 87 15.53 8.23 7.13
CA LEU A 87 15.57 7.17 6.14
C LEU A 87 16.68 7.40 5.09
N PRO A 88 17.58 6.42 4.85
CA PRO A 88 18.65 6.54 3.86
C PRO A 88 18.12 6.89 2.47
N TYR A 89 18.85 7.74 1.74
CA TYR A 89 18.42 8.27 0.44
C TYR A 89 18.09 7.18 -0.59
N GLY A 90 18.89 6.11 -0.67
CA GLY A 90 18.60 4.98 -1.57
C GLY A 90 17.29 4.26 -1.22
N ARG A 91 16.99 4.06 0.07
CA ARG A 91 15.74 3.44 0.54
C ARG A 91 14.53 4.35 0.38
N ARG A 92 14.73 5.66 0.34
CA ARG A 92 13.68 6.63 0.02
C ARG A 92 13.17 6.51 -1.42
N LEU A 93 14.03 6.09 -2.34
CA LEU A 93 13.68 6.02 -3.76
C LEU A 93 13.08 4.67 -4.18
N TRP A 94 13.59 3.54 -3.66
CA TRP A 94 13.28 2.22 -4.23
C TRP A 94 13.21 1.03 -3.26
N GLY A 95 13.10 1.23 -1.95
CA GLY A 95 13.24 0.13 -0.98
C GLY A 95 11.97 -0.24 -0.22
N PRO A 96 11.28 -1.35 -0.53
CA PRO A 96 10.40 -2.00 0.43
C PRO A 96 11.25 -2.44 1.64
N PRO A 97 10.60 -2.79 2.76
CA PRO A 97 11.31 -3.38 3.87
C PRO A 97 12.12 -4.59 3.40
N SER A 98 13.42 -4.59 3.68
CA SER A 98 14.19 -5.83 3.62
C SER A 98 13.75 -6.72 4.79
N PRO A 99 13.60 -8.03 4.60
CA PRO A 99 13.37 -8.96 5.70
C PRO A 99 14.46 -8.86 6.77
#